data_AF-A0A5F8GBA4-F1
#
_entry.id   AF-A0A5F8GBA4-F1
#
_cell.length_a   1.000
_cell.length_b   1.000
_cell.length_c   1.000
_cell.angle_alpha   90.00
_cell.angle_beta   90.00
_cell.angle_gamma   90.00
#
_symmetry.space_group_name_H-M   'P 1'
#
loop_
_entity.id
_entity.type
_entity.pdbx_description
1 polymer ?
#
loop_
_entity_poly.entity_id
_entity_poly.type
_entity_poly.pdbx_seq_one_letter_code
_entity_poly.pdbx_strand_id
1 'polypeptide(L)'
;MNSWDKRRSFHLLKKNEKLLRELKNLDSRQCRETHKIAVFYVAEGQEDKHSILTNTGGSQAYEDFVAGLGWEVNLTNHCGFMGGLQKNKSTGLTTPYFATSTVEVMFHVSTRMPSDSDDSLTKKLRHLGNDEVHIVWSEHTRDYRRGIIPTEFGDVLIVIYPMKNHMFSIQIMKKPEVPFFGPLFDGAIINGKILPIMVRATAINASRALKSLIPLYQNLYPFLKVWFLSLGHFPRTNAKNGKAE
;
A
#
# COMPACT_ATOMS: atom_id res chain seq x y z
N MET A 1 -12.44 23.01 29.82
CA MET A 1 -13.38 21.96 30.29
C MET A 1 -13.73 21.09 29.11
N ASN A 2 -13.33 19.81 29.17
CA ASN A 2 -13.51 18.87 28.08
C ASN A 2 -15.00 18.57 27.90
N SER A 3 -15.47 18.41 26.65
CA SER A 3 -16.86 18.14 26.24
C SER A 3 -17.56 16.98 26.99
N TRP A 4 -16.79 16.13 27.68
CA TRP A 4 -17.22 14.93 28.39
C TRP A 4 -18.05 15.23 29.64
N ASP A 5 -17.77 16.34 30.34
CA ASP A 5 -18.49 16.73 31.57
C ASP A 5 -19.94 17.21 31.31
N LYS A 6 -20.38 17.29 30.05
CA LYS A 6 -21.70 17.81 29.66
C LYS A 6 -22.71 16.74 29.25
N ARG A 7 -22.37 15.44 29.23
CA ARG A 7 -23.34 14.39 28.88
C ARG A 7 -24.27 14.10 30.07
N ARG A 8 -25.50 14.64 30.01
CA ARG A 8 -26.54 14.48 31.05
C ARG A 8 -27.32 13.15 30.99
N SER A 9 -27.08 12.31 29.98
CA SER A 9 -27.83 11.06 29.81
C SER A 9 -26.99 9.97 29.13
N PHE A 10 -27.13 8.75 29.62
CA PHE A 10 -26.63 7.54 28.97
C PHE A 10 -27.73 6.98 28.06
N HIS A 11 -27.40 6.74 26.79
CA HIS A 11 -28.31 6.10 25.84
C HIS A 11 -27.84 4.67 25.59
N LEU A 12 -28.56 3.71 26.16
CA LEU A 12 -28.29 2.30 25.94
C LEU A 12 -28.68 1.92 24.50
N LEU A 13 -27.73 1.39 23.73
CA LEU A 13 -28.03 0.85 22.40
C LEU A 13 -28.87 -0.43 22.55
N LYS A 14 -29.96 -0.52 21.78
CA LYS A 14 -30.81 -1.72 21.78
C LYS A 14 -30.04 -2.88 21.14
N LYS A 15 -29.88 -3.98 21.88
CA LYS A 15 -29.33 -5.23 21.36
C LYS A 15 -30.24 -5.78 20.27
N ASN A 16 -29.77 -5.78 19.03
CA ASN A 16 -30.44 -6.39 17.89
C ASN A 16 -29.40 -6.96 16.91
N GLU A 17 -29.85 -7.76 15.94
CA GLU A 17 -28.95 -8.41 14.98
C GLU A 17 -28.15 -7.43 14.13
N LYS A 18 -28.74 -6.26 13.80
CA LYS A 18 -28.05 -5.20 13.06
C LYS A 18 -26.87 -4.67 13.86
N LEU A 19 -27.05 -4.35 15.14
CA LEU A 19 -26.01 -3.89 16.04
C LEU A 19 -24.92 -4.94 16.22
N LEU A 20 -25.30 -6.21 16.39
CA LEU A 20 -24.32 -7.30 16.51
C LEU A 20 -23.49 -7.48 15.23
N ARG A 21 -24.09 -7.32 14.05
CA ARG A 21 -23.36 -7.32 12.77
C ARG A 21 -22.43 -6.12 12.65
N GLU A 22 -22.89 -4.94 13.00
CA GLU A 22 -22.06 -3.71 12.95
C GLU A 22 -20.88 -3.78 13.93
N LEU A 23 -21.07 -4.30 15.14
CA LEU A 23 -19.99 -4.53 16.10
C LEU A 23 -18.98 -5.57 15.60
N LYS A 24 -19.44 -6.70 15.05
CA LYS A 24 -18.54 -7.69 14.42
C LYS A 24 -17.75 -7.07 13.27
N ASN A 25 -18.40 -6.26 12.44
CA ASN A 25 -17.74 -5.56 11.36
C ASN A 25 -16.70 -4.57 11.91
N LEU A 26 -17.00 -3.87 13.00
CA LEU A 26 -16.07 -2.95 13.67
C LEU A 26 -14.84 -3.68 14.22
N ASP A 27 -15.05 -4.78 14.95
CA ASP A 27 -13.99 -5.60 15.54
C ASP A 27 -13.10 -6.23 14.47
N SER A 28 -13.66 -6.49 13.28
CA SER A 28 -12.92 -7.03 12.13
C SER A 28 -12.09 -5.99 11.38
N ARG A 29 -12.25 -4.69 11.67
CA ARG A 29 -11.47 -3.64 11.00
C ARG A 29 -10.03 -3.67 11.47
N GLN A 30 -9.11 -3.58 10.52
CA GLN A 30 -7.69 -3.49 10.81
C GLN A 30 -7.39 -2.19 11.55
N CYS A 31 -6.74 -2.30 12.71
CA CYS A 31 -6.36 -1.14 13.52
C CYS A 31 -5.21 -0.33 12.90
N ARG A 32 -4.47 -0.91 11.96
CA ARG A 32 -3.34 -0.29 11.28
C ARG A 32 -3.72 0.11 9.86
N GLU A 33 -3.11 1.19 9.39
CA GLU A 33 -3.18 1.59 7.99
C GLU A 33 -2.37 0.60 7.14
N THR A 34 -2.95 0.10 6.06
CA THR A 34 -2.30 -0.93 5.22
C THR A 34 -2.01 -0.43 3.82
N HIS A 35 -0.83 -0.77 3.30
CA HIS A 35 -0.38 -0.40 1.96
C HIS A 35 0.14 -1.61 1.19
N LYS A 36 -0.16 -1.63 -0.11
CA LYS A 36 0.39 -2.59 -1.09
C LYS A 36 1.22 -1.78 -2.07
N ILE A 37 2.45 -2.19 -2.32
CA ILE A 37 3.39 -1.47 -3.18
C ILE A 37 4.07 -2.48 -4.10
N ALA A 38 3.97 -2.27 -5.41
CA ALA A 38 4.67 -3.11 -6.37
C ALA A 38 6.14 -2.70 -6.48
N VAL A 39 7.02 -3.69 -6.65
CA VAL A 39 8.46 -3.48 -6.90
C VAL A 39 8.84 -4.25 -8.16
N PHE A 40 9.31 -3.54 -9.17
CA PHE A 40 9.79 -4.10 -10.43
C PHE A 40 11.30 -3.97 -10.53
N TYR A 41 11.92 -4.93 -11.22
CA TYR A 41 13.34 -4.91 -11.59
C TYR A 41 13.46 -4.93 -13.11
N VAL A 42 14.13 -3.92 -13.67
CA VAL A 42 14.40 -3.77 -15.10
C VAL A 42 15.91 -3.88 -15.30
N ALA A 43 16.34 -4.99 -15.89
CA ALA A 43 17.75 -5.23 -16.20
C ALA A 43 18.21 -4.40 -17.40
N GLU A 44 19.52 -4.33 -17.61
CA GLU A 44 20.09 -3.67 -18.78
C GLU A 44 19.56 -4.30 -20.09
N GLY A 45 18.95 -3.45 -20.92
CA GLY A 45 18.49 -3.80 -22.26
C GLY A 45 17.03 -4.29 -22.31
N GLN A 46 16.36 -4.42 -21.16
CA GLN A 46 14.97 -4.84 -21.10
C GLN A 46 14.01 -3.69 -21.40
N GLU A 47 13.18 -3.87 -22.43
CA GLU A 47 12.20 -2.86 -22.88
C GLU A 47 10.81 -3.42 -23.15
N ASP A 48 10.62 -4.71 -22.91
CA ASP A 48 9.36 -5.39 -23.07
C ASP A 48 8.86 -5.92 -21.71
N LYS A 49 7.53 -5.94 -21.57
CA LYS A 49 6.85 -6.39 -20.35
C LYS A 49 7.24 -7.82 -19.96
N HIS A 50 7.40 -8.71 -20.94
CA HIS A 50 7.58 -10.12 -20.67
C HIS A 50 8.95 -10.39 -20.03
N SER A 51 10.02 -9.85 -20.61
CA SER A 51 11.39 -10.00 -20.07
C SER A 51 11.53 -9.44 -18.65
N ILE A 52 10.88 -8.31 -18.35
CA ILE A 52 10.90 -7.70 -17.02
C ILE A 52 10.17 -8.59 -16.00
N LEU A 53 9.02 -9.17 -16.38
CA LEU A 53 8.21 -9.99 -15.48
C LEU A 53 8.75 -11.42 -15.30
N THR A 54 9.62 -11.90 -16.19
CA THR A 54 10.27 -13.22 -16.05
C THR A 54 11.54 -13.18 -15.22
N ASN A 55 12.02 -11.99 -14.83
CA ASN A 55 13.13 -11.86 -13.88
C ASN A 55 12.81 -12.57 -12.56
N THR A 56 13.71 -13.47 -12.15
CA THR A 56 13.66 -14.23 -10.88
C THR A 56 14.61 -13.70 -9.81
N GLY A 57 15.45 -12.73 -10.17
CA GLY A 57 16.39 -12.04 -9.30
C GLY A 57 16.90 -10.77 -9.98
N GLY A 58 17.67 -9.96 -9.26
CA GLY A 58 18.34 -8.80 -9.82
C GLY A 58 19.81 -8.71 -9.42
N SER A 59 20.41 -7.53 -9.59
CA SER A 59 21.77 -7.27 -9.12
C SER A 59 21.87 -7.28 -7.59
N GLN A 60 23.10 -7.34 -7.08
CA GLN A 60 23.34 -7.24 -5.63
C GLN A 60 22.79 -5.94 -5.04
N ALA A 61 22.94 -4.81 -5.73
CA ALA A 61 22.44 -3.53 -5.25
C ALA A 61 20.91 -3.48 -5.18
N TYR A 62 20.23 -4.13 -6.14
CA TYR A 62 18.78 -4.32 -6.10
C TYR A 62 18.36 -5.19 -4.91
N GLU A 63 19.04 -6.32 -4.69
CA GLU A 63 18.72 -7.24 -3.59
C GLU A 63 18.96 -6.58 -2.22
N ASP A 64 20.05 -5.80 -2.07
CA ASP A 64 20.33 -4.99 -0.88
C ASP A 64 19.24 -3.94 -0.63
N PHE A 65 18.76 -3.30 -1.70
CA PHE A 65 17.65 -2.35 -1.62
C PHE A 65 16.35 -3.02 -1.15
N VAL A 66 15.99 -4.15 -1.76
CA VAL A 66 14.79 -4.94 -1.41
C VAL A 66 14.86 -5.39 0.04
N ALA A 67 16.03 -5.87 0.50
CA ALA A 67 16.26 -6.25 1.90
C ALA A 67 16.14 -5.05 2.86
N GLY A 68 16.45 -3.83 2.40
CA GLY A 68 16.28 -2.61 3.20
C GLY A 68 14.84 -2.09 3.28
N LEU A 69 13.92 -2.55 2.41
CA LEU A 69 12.51 -2.12 2.42
C LEU A 69 11.75 -2.66 3.63
N GLY A 70 12.13 -3.79 4.19
CA GLY A 70 11.45 -4.39 5.34
C GLY A 70 12.08 -5.71 5.75
N TRP A 71 11.41 -6.43 6.65
CA TRP A 71 11.80 -7.77 7.02
C TRP A 71 11.33 -8.76 5.97
N GLU A 72 12.21 -9.65 5.53
CA GLU A 72 11.82 -10.78 4.68
C GLU A 72 10.93 -11.73 5.49
N VAL A 73 9.67 -11.91 5.09
CA VAL A 73 8.72 -12.79 5.78
C VAL A 73 8.34 -13.97 4.91
N ASN A 74 8.12 -15.13 5.54
CA ASN A 74 7.57 -16.31 4.87
C ASN A 74 6.05 -16.22 4.77
N LEU A 75 5.51 -16.24 3.55
CA LEU A 75 4.08 -16.03 3.32
C LEU A 75 3.20 -17.11 3.97
N THR A 76 3.68 -18.35 4.06
CA THR A 76 2.94 -19.46 4.70
C THR A 76 2.61 -19.16 6.17
N ASN A 77 3.61 -18.61 6.88
CA ASN A 77 3.56 -18.43 8.34
C ASN A 77 3.28 -16.98 8.75
N HIS A 78 3.19 -16.05 7.80
CA HIS A 78 2.97 -14.63 8.09
C HIS A 78 1.59 -14.40 8.72
N CYS A 79 1.56 -13.63 9.80
CA CYS A 79 0.34 -13.30 10.54
C CYS A 79 -0.09 -11.84 10.39
N GLY A 80 0.71 -11.01 9.69
CA GLY A 80 0.40 -9.62 9.44
C GLY A 80 -0.53 -9.43 8.24
N PHE A 81 -0.67 -8.16 7.82
CA PHE A 81 -1.35 -7.82 6.58
C PHE A 81 -0.74 -8.58 5.39
N MET A 82 -1.59 -9.28 4.62
CA MET A 82 -1.17 -10.14 3.50
C MET A 82 -1.13 -9.43 2.14
N GLY A 83 -1.68 -8.21 1.99
CA GLY A 83 -1.69 -7.52 0.69
C GLY A 83 -2.43 -8.21 -0.45
N GLY A 84 -3.20 -9.28 -0.18
CA GLY A 84 -3.80 -10.13 -1.21
C GLY A 84 -2.88 -11.27 -1.68
N LEU A 85 -1.64 -11.37 -1.18
CA LEU A 85 -0.78 -12.53 -1.39
C LEU A 85 -1.35 -13.77 -0.68
N GLN A 86 -1.00 -14.94 -1.20
CA GLN A 86 -1.54 -16.22 -0.75
C GLN A 86 -0.51 -17.05 0.02
N LYS A 87 -0.99 -17.78 1.03
CA LYS A 87 -0.17 -18.67 1.87
C LYS A 87 0.18 -20.01 1.21
N ASN A 88 -0.43 -20.31 0.06
CA ASN A 88 -0.30 -21.57 -0.67
C ASN A 88 0.87 -21.57 -1.68
N LYS A 89 1.80 -20.61 -1.56
CA LYS A 89 2.98 -20.43 -2.44
C LYS A 89 2.68 -20.00 -3.88
N SER A 90 1.42 -19.77 -4.26
CA SER A 90 1.04 -19.34 -5.61
C SER A 90 1.54 -17.93 -5.95
N THR A 91 1.80 -17.11 -4.93
CA THR A 91 2.28 -15.72 -5.06
C THR A 91 3.71 -15.54 -4.55
N GLY A 92 4.49 -16.63 -4.52
CA GLY A 92 5.86 -16.65 -3.99
C GLY A 92 5.97 -17.31 -2.62
N LEU A 93 7.21 -17.48 -2.16
CA LEU A 93 7.52 -18.07 -0.86
C LEU A 93 7.69 -17.01 0.23
N THR A 94 8.31 -15.91 -0.14
CA THR A 94 8.69 -14.83 0.76
C THR A 94 8.45 -13.47 0.10
N THR A 95 8.40 -12.43 0.92
CA THR A 95 8.40 -11.05 0.43
C THR A 95 8.84 -10.11 1.55
N PRO A 96 9.37 -8.91 1.24
CA PRO A 96 9.58 -7.88 2.23
C PRO A 96 8.27 -7.38 2.82
N TYR A 97 8.28 -7.17 4.12
CA TYR A 97 7.16 -6.67 4.89
C TYR A 97 7.66 -5.63 5.91
N PHE A 98 6.95 -4.51 6.03
CA PHE A 98 7.27 -3.47 6.99
C PHE A 98 6.06 -3.17 7.87
N ALA A 99 6.29 -2.93 9.15
CA ALA A 99 5.25 -2.58 10.08
C ALA A 99 5.74 -1.66 11.19
N THR A 100 4.84 -0.79 11.63
CA THR A 100 4.94 -0.02 12.88
C THR A 100 3.72 -0.32 13.75
N SER A 101 3.58 0.41 14.85
CA SER A 101 2.34 0.39 15.64
C SER A 101 1.12 0.90 14.86
N THR A 102 1.32 1.62 13.75
CA THR A 102 0.24 2.29 13.02
C THR A 102 0.12 1.95 11.55
N VAL A 103 1.15 1.35 10.95
CA VAL A 103 1.22 1.08 9.51
C VAL A 103 1.66 -0.35 9.28
N GLU A 104 1.12 -1.00 8.25
CA GLU A 104 1.65 -2.23 7.65
C GLU A 104 1.82 -2.02 6.15
N VAL A 105 2.90 -2.55 5.59
CA VAL A 105 3.21 -2.47 4.16
C VAL A 105 3.59 -3.85 3.68
N MET A 106 2.86 -4.34 2.68
CA MET A 106 3.22 -5.54 1.93
C MET A 106 3.81 -5.11 0.60
N PHE A 107 5.04 -5.54 0.32
CA PHE A 107 5.65 -5.33 -0.99
C PHE A 107 5.30 -6.49 -1.91
N HIS A 108 4.88 -6.19 -3.14
CA HIS A 108 4.73 -7.16 -4.20
C HIS A 108 5.99 -7.07 -5.05
N VAL A 109 6.99 -7.91 -4.75
CA VAL A 109 8.27 -7.89 -5.45
C VAL A 109 8.23 -8.84 -6.63
N SER A 110 8.39 -8.31 -7.85
CA SER A 110 8.28 -9.11 -9.07
C SER A 110 9.23 -10.31 -9.03
N THR A 111 10.49 -10.14 -8.66
CA THR A 111 11.48 -11.23 -8.60
C THR A 111 11.17 -12.31 -7.56
N ARG A 112 10.28 -12.05 -6.59
CA ARG A 112 9.84 -13.05 -5.59
C ARG A 112 8.57 -13.81 -5.98
N MET A 113 7.92 -13.40 -7.08
CA MET A 113 6.70 -14.04 -7.58
C MET A 113 7.01 -15.04 -8.71
N PRO A 114 6.34 -16.21 -8.73
CA PRO A 114 6.51 -17.23 -9.78
C PRO A 114 6.27 -16.67 -11.18
N SER A 115 7.06 -17.16 -12.14
CA SER A 115 7.04 -16.76 -13.56
C SER A 115 7.38 -17.92 -14.51
N ASP A 116 7.14 -19.15 -14.05
CA ASP A 116 7.43 -20.41 -14.75
C ASP A 116 6.43 -20.75 -15.89
N SER A 117 5.26 -20.11 -15.88
CA SER A 117 4.18 -20.33 -16.85
C SER A 117 3.41 -19.04 -17.17
N ASP A 118 2.69 -18.99 -18.29
CA ASP A 118 1.86 -17.83 -18.65
C ASP A 118 0.76 -17.54 -17.62
N ASP A 119 0.21 -18.58 -16.99
CA ASP A 119 -0.74 -18.44 -15.88
C ASP A 119 -0.07 -17.79 -14.65
N SER A 120 1.16 -18.18 -14.32
CA SER A 120 1.93 -17.55 -13.24
C SER A 120 2.25 -16.08 -13.53
N LEU A 121 2.62 -15.74 -14.76
CA LEU A 121 2.84 -14.36 -15.20
C LEU A 121 1.57 -13.52 -15.12
N THR A 122 0.43 -14.10 -15.47
CA THR A 122 -0.87 -13.44 -15.36
C THR A 122 -1.23 -13.16 -13.89
N LYS A 123 -1.01 -14.13 -12.99
CA LYS A 123 -1.19 -13.96 -11.55
C LYS A 123 -0.26 -12.89 -10.99
N LYS A 124 1.02 -12.92 -11.36
CA LYS A 124 2.03 -11.93 -11.01
C LYS A 124 1.60 -10.52 -11.41
N LEU A 125 1.15 -10.34 -12.65
CA LEU A 125 0.65 -9.06 -13.14
C LEU A 125 -0.65 -8.63 -12.45
N ARG A 126 -1.52 -9.56 -12.05
CA ARG A 126 -2.74 -9.24 -11.29
C ARG A 126 -2.42 -8.64 -9.91
N HIS A 127 -1.35 -9.08 -9.26
CA HIS A 127 -0.95 -8.51 -7.98
C HIS A 127 -0.21 -7.19 -8.17
N LEU A 128 0.81 -7.18 -9.03
CA LEU A 128 1.65 -6.01 -9.28
C LEU A 128 0.87 -4.87 -9.96
N GLY A 129 0.15 -5.18 -11.03
CA GLY A 129 -0.52 -4.20 -11.88
C GLY A 129 -1.79 -3.60 -11.30
N ASN A 130 -2.25 -4.08 -10.14
CA ASN A 130 -3.37 -3.52 -9.38
C ASN A 130 -2.92 -2.68 -8.16
N ASP A 131 -1.61 -2.46 -8.01
CA ASP A 131 -1.12 -1.54 -6.99
C ASP A 131 -1.07 -0.12 -7.55
N GLU A 132 -1.38 0.86 -6.71
CA GLU A 132 -1.43 2.26 -7.15
C GLU A 132 -0.05 2.92 -7.13
N VAL A 133 0.88 2.38 -6.35
CA VAL A 133 2.25 2.86 -6.21
C VAL A 133 3.21 1.78 -6.65
N HIS A 134 4.05 2.09 -7.64
CA HIS A 134 5.07 1.21 -8.17
C HIS A 134 6.45 1.78 -7.86
N ILE A 135 7.33 0.95 -7.33
CA ILE A 135 8.77 1.19 -7.27
C ILE A 135 9.38 0.44 -8.45
N VAL A 136 10.21 1.12 -9.23
CA VAL A 136 10.90 0.51 -10.38
C VAL A 136 12.40 0.68 -10.17
N TRP A 137 13.12 -0.42 -10.02
CA TRP A 137 14.57 -0.42 -10.09
C TRP A 137 15.00 -0.60 -11.54
N SER A 138 15.74 0.35 -12.10
CA SER A 138 16.17 0.31 -13.49
C SER A 138 17.68 0.40 -13.62
N GLU A 139 18.28 -0.67 -14.13
CA GLU A 139 19.68 -0.72 -14.58
C GLU A 139 19.81 -0.48 -16.08
N HIS A 140 18.68 -0.30 -16.76
CA HIS A 140 18.68 0.12 -18.15
C HIS A 140 19.23 1.54 -18.30
N THR A 141 19.96 1.76 -19.39
CA THR A 141 20.65 3.01 -19.70
C THR A 141 19.72 4.15 -20.11
N ARG A 142 18.47 3.83 -20.47
CA ARG A 142 17.44 4.81 -20.86
C ARG A 142 16.42 5.04 -19.76
N ASP A 143 15.79 6.20 -19.81
CA ASP A 143 14.69 6.55 -18.93
C ASP A 143 13.54 5.54 -19.06
N TYR A 144 12.94 5.24 -17.92
CA TYR A 144 11.86 4.28 -17.81
C TYR A 144 10.60 4.92 -18.37
N ARG A 145 9.93 4.22 -19.27
CA ARG A 145 8.70 4.68 -19.87
C ARG A 145 7.53 3.96 -19.23
N ARG A 146 6.55 4.71 -18.73
CA ARG A 146 5.31 4.15 -18.14
C ARG A 146 4.60 3.12 -19.04
N GLY A 147 4.76 3.24 -20.37
CA GLY A 147 4.17 2.31 -21.34
C GLY A 147 4.82 0.92 -21.42
N ILE A 148 5.98 0.68 -20.78
CA ILE A 148 6.66 -0.63 -20.83
C ILE A 148 5.82 -1.69 -20.11
N ILE A 149 5.32 -1.38 -18.92
CA ILE A 149 4.35 -2.21 -18.20
C ILE A 149 3.03 -1.44 -18.13
N PRO A 150 2.17 -1.55 -19.16
CA PRO A 150 0.90 -0.86 -19.17
C PRO A 150 0.01 -1.45 -18.08
N THR A 151 -0.35 -0.62 -17.11
CA THR A 151 -1.31 -0.94 -16.05
C THR A 151 -2.36 0.15 -16.00
N GLU A 152 -3.62 -0.23 -15.76
CA GLU A 152 -4.69 0.75 -15.49
C GLU A 152 -4.43 1.51 -14.18
N PHE A 153 -3.74 0.84 -13.24
CA PHE A 153 -3.23 1.39 -11.98
C PHE A 153 -1.79 1.89 -12.13
N GLY A 154 -1.00 1.95 -11.05
CA GLY A 154 0.31 2.58 -11.05
C GLY A 154 0.22 4.10 -11.18
N ASP A 155 -0.64 4.75 -10.40
CA ASP A 155 -0.83 6.20 -10.41
C ASP A 155 0.44 6.96 -10.05
N VAL A 156 1.32 6.35 -9.26
CA VAL A 156 2.65 6.86 -8.90
C VAL A 156 3.72 5.82 -9.21
N LEU A 157 4.76 6.23 -9.92
CA LEU A 157 5.98 5.46 -10.18
C LEU A 157 7.16 6.19 -9.51
N ILE A 158 7.90 5.46 -8.67
CA ILE A 158 9.18 5.90 -8.09
C ILE A 158 10.26 5.06 -8.76
N VAL A 159 10.95 5.63 -9.75
CA VAL A 159 12.00 4.96 -10.51
C VAL A 159 13.36 5.27 -9.89
N ILE A 160 14.16 4.23 -9.68
CA ILE A 160 15.48 4.28 -9.05
C ILE A 160 16.51 3.87 -10.09
N TYR A 161 17.49 4.75 -10.31
CA TYR A 161 18.63 4.52 -11.19
C TYR A 161 19.92 4.43 -10.38
N PRO A 162 20.59 3.26 -10.33
CA PRO A 162 21.91 3.15 -9.75
C PRO A 162 22.92 4.04 -10.47
N MET A 163 23.73 4.74 -9.70
CA MET A 163 24.84 5.55 -10.20
C MET A 163 26.17 5.03 -9.63
N LYS A 164 27.28 5.66 -10.03
CA LYS A 164 28.60 5.41 -9.43
C LYS A 164 28.61 5.82 -7.95
N ASN A 165 29.54 5.25 -7.18
CA ASN A 165 29.79 5.59 -5.78
C ASN A 165 28.60 5.39 -4.82
N HIS A 166 27.76 4.37 -5.06
CA HIS A 166 26.60 4.05 -4.22
C HIS A 166 25.58 5.21 -4.09
N MET A 167 25.49 6.03 -5.12
CA MET A 167 24.46 7.07 -5.27
C MET A 167 23.36 6.57 -6.20
N PHE A 168 22.16 7.09 -6.02
CA PHE A 168 20.97 6.69 -6.77
C PHE A 168 20.18 7.92 -7.17
N SER A 169 19.85 8.02 -8.46
CA SER A 169 18.96 9.05 -8.98
C SER A 169 17.52 8.55 -8.91
N ILE A 170 16.61 9.43 -8.48
CA ILE A 170 15.19 9.14 -8.31
C ILE A 170 14.40 9.97 -9.31
N GLN A 171 13.60 9.29 -10.12
CA GLN A 171 12.60 9.91 -10.98
C GLN A 171 11.21 9.56 -10.46
N ILE A 172 10.33 10.56 -10.31
CA ILE A 172 8.96 10.37 -9.84
C ILE A 172 7.99 10.77 -10.93
N MET A 173 7.28 9.78 -11.47
CA MET A 173 6.18 10.01 -12.42
C MET A 173 4.85 9.77 -11.70
N LYS A 174 3.93 10.74 -11.75
CA LYS A 174 2.60 10.59 -11.15
C LYS A 174 1.51 11.14 -12.06
N LYS A 175 0.28 10.64 -11.91
CA LYS A 175 -0.88 11.26 -12.55
C LYS A 175 -1.09 12.70 -12.01
N PRO A 176 -1.64 13.64 -12.81
CA PRO A 176 -1.82 15.04 -12.41
C PRO A 176 -2.65 15.22 -11.13
N GLU A 177 -3.64 14.37 -10.93
CA GLU A 177 -4.61 14.44 -9.83
C GLU A 177 -4.00 14.06 -8.48
N VAL A 178 -2.86 13.38 -8.48
CA VAL A 178 -2.21 12.93 -7.25
C VAL A 178 -1.64 14.14 -6.50
N PRO A 179 -2.03 14.37 -5.22
CA PRO A 179 -1.49 15.45 -4.40
C PRO A 179 0.03 15.34 -4.22
N PHE A 180 0.65 16.39 -3.71
CA PHE A 180 2.06 16.34 -3.33
C PHE A 180 2.30 15.31 -2.21
N PHE A 181 3.42 14.58 -2.32
CA PHE A 181 3.91 13.66 -1.31
C PHE A 181 5.44 13.67 -1.33
N GLY A 182 6.05 13.16 -0.26
CA GLY A 182 7.50 13.06 -0.09
C GLY A 182 7.86 11.98 0.92
N PRO A 183 9.11 11.87 1.38
CA PRO A 183 10.13 12.93 1.38
C PRO A 183 10.95 13.10 0.09
N LEU A 184 10.95 12.12 -0.82
CA LEU A 184 11.66 12.25 -2.10
C LEU A 184 10.85 13.08 -3.10
N PHE A 185 11.56 13.73 -4.02
CA PHE A 185 11.02 14.51 -5.13
C PHE A 185 11.69 14.06 -6.45
N ASP A 186 11.09 14.43 -7.58
CA ASP A 186 11.62 14.11 -8.90
C ASP A 186 13.00 14.75 -9.13
N GLY A 187 13.98 13.96 -9.57
CA GLY A 187 15.37 14.38 -9.73
C GLY A 187 16.22 14.31 -8.45
N ALA A 188 15.70 13.76 -7.35
CA ALA A 188 16.48 13.60 -6.12
C ALA A 188 17.65 12.61 -6.31
N ILE A 189 18.80 12.93 -5.72
CA ILE A 189 19.96 12.03 -5.67
C ILE A 189 20.24 11.67 -4.21
N ILE A 190 20.28 10.37 -3.91
CA ILE A 190 20.39 9.87 -2.54
C ILE A 190 21.44 8.76 -2.41
N ASN A 191 22.03 8.67 -1.22
CA ASN A 191 22.98 7.63 -0.88
C ASN A 191 22.28 6.29 -0.60
N GLY A 192 22.88 5.18 -1.03
CA GLY A 192 22.35 3.83 -0.83
C GLY A 192 22.01 3.48 0.62
N LYS A 193 22.70 4.04 1.62
CA LYS A 193 22.44 3.78 3.04
C LYS A 193 21.05 4.20 3.50
N ILE A 194 20.48 5.25 2.92
CA ILE A 194 19.15 5.78 3.29
C ILE A 194 18.08 5.50 2.23
N LEU A 195 18.48 5.00 1.06
CA LEU A 195 17.62 4.77 -0.10
C LEU A 195 16.36 3.96 0.24
N PRO A 196 16.45 2.75 0.86
CA PRO A 196 15.26 1.94 1.13
C PRO A 196 14.28 2.64 2.08
N ILE A 197 14.79 3.35 3.09
CA ILE A 197 13.97 4.06 4.08
C ILE A 197 13.24 5.23 3.42
N MET A 198 13.94 6.03 2.61
CA MET A 198 13.38 7.20 1.94
C MET A 198 12.37 6.80 0.87
N VAL A 199 12.64 5.76 0.09
CA VAL A 199 11.70 5.24 -0.92
C VAL A 199 10.47 4.65 -0.24
N ARG A 200 10.62 3.84 0.81
CA ARG A 200 9.48 3.31 1.57
C ARG A 200 8.59 4.42 2.13
N ALA A 201 9.19 5.43 2.78
CA ALA A 201 8.44 6.56 3.32
C ALA A 201 7.69 7.33 2.22
N THR A 202 8.35 7.55 1.07
CA THR A 202 7.75 8.22 -0.10
C THR A 202 6.59 7.42 -0.66
N ALA A 203 6.75 6.10 -0.81
CA ALA A 203 5.71 5.23 -1.35
C ALA A 203 4.49 5.11 -0.43
N ILE A 204 4.68 5.06 0.90
CA ILE A 204 3.59 5.12 1.88
C ILE A 204 2.83 6.44 1.75
N ASN A 205 3.54 7.56 1.68
CA ASN A 205 2.92 8.89 1.57
C ASN A 205 2.24 9.10 0.21
N ALA A 206 2.78 8.53 -0.87
CA ALA A 206 2.12 8.48 -2.17
C ALA A 206 0.79 7.73 -2.09
N SER A 207 0.77 6.56 -1.46
CA SER A 207 -0.46 5.79 -1.25
C SER A 207 -1.46 6.56 -0.38
N ARG A 208 -1.02 7.27 0.65
CA ARG A 208 -1.89 8.17 1.44
C ARG A 208 -2.49 9.29 0.60
N ALA A 209 -1.67 9.94 -0.23
CA ALA A 209 -2.10 11.01 -1.12
C ALA A 209 -3.19 10.51 -2.07
N LEU A 210 -3.00 9.33 -2.66
CA LEU A 210 -4.01 8.68 -3.52
C LEU A 210 -5.30 8.37 -2.77
N LYS A 211 -5.21 7.74 -1.59
CA LYS A 211 -6.40 7.43 -0.78
C LYS A 211 -7.16 8.67 -0.33
N SER A 212 -6.47 9.80 -0.14
CA SER A 212 -7.13 11.07 0.21
C SER A 212 -8.06 11.61 -0.87
N LEU A 213 -7.92 11.15 -2.12
CA LEU A 213 -8.81 11.48 -3.22
C LEU A 213 -10.14 10.71 -3.17
N ILE A 214 -10.20 9.60 -2.41
CA ILE A 214 -11.42 8.81 -2.28
C ILE A 214 -12.42 9.60 -1.42
N PRO A 215 -13.62 9.92 -1.95
CA PRO A 215 -14.62 10.65 -1.18
C PRO A 215 -14.94 9.92 0.14
N LEU A 216 -15.01 10.69 1.23
CA LEU A 216 -15.24 10.19 2.60
C LEU A 216 -14.10 9.33 3.18
N TYR A 217 -12.95 9.21 2.50
CA TYR A 217 -11.77 8.57 3.08
C TYR A 217 -11.22 9.43 4.22
N GLN A 218 -11.44 8.98 5.45
CA GLN A 218 -10.82 9.52 6.65
C GLN A 218 -9.83 8.47 7.16
N ASN A 219 -8.60 8.89 7.47
CA ASN A 219 -7.57 8.01 8.05
C ASN A 219 -8.18 7.14 9.17
N LEU A 220 -7.87 5.84 9.19
CA LEU A 220 -8.49 4.89 10.15
C LEU A 220 -8.26 5.26 11.62
N TYR A 221 -7.17 6.00 11.91
CA TYR A 221 -6.82 6.45 13.25
C TYR A 221 -7.85 7.40 13.89
N PRO A 222 -8.27 8.49 13.23
CA PRO A 222 -9.42 9.22 13.68
C PRO A 222 -10.70 8.39 13.56
N PHE A 223 -10.85 7.44 12.64
CA PHE A 223 -12.13 6.70 12.53
C PHE A 223 -12.43 5.84 13.75
N LEU A 224 -11.51 5.05 14.33
CA LEU A 224 -11.84 4.30 15.56
C LEU A 224 -12.21 5.25 16.72
N LYS A 225 -11.46 6.35 16.86
CA LYS A 225 -11.71 7.38 17.88
C LYS A 225 -13.02 8.13 17.65
N VAL A 226 -13.31 8.51 16.40
CA VAL A 226 -14.51 9.22 15.95
C VAL A 226 -15.73 8.29 15.89
N TRP A 227 -15.58 6.99 15.64
CA TRP A 227 -16.69 6.02 15.73
C TRP A 227 -17.05 5.70 17.18
N PHE A 228 -16.07 5.57 18.08
CA PHE A 228 -16.34 5.57 19.53
C PHE A 228 -17.07 6.87 19.96
N LEU A 229 -16.75 8.01 19.32
CA LEU A 229 -17.46 9.27 19.55
C LEU A 229 -18.84 9.33 18.85
N SER A 230 -19.00 8.72 17.67
CA SER A 230 -20.18 8.74 16.79
C SER A 230 -21.24 7.71 17.15
N LEU A 231 -20.88 6.62 17.84
CA LEU A 231 -21.85 5.76 18.53
C LEU A 231 -22.64 6.56 19.59
N GLY A 232 -22.11 7.71 20.04
CA GLY A 232 -22.82 8.70 20.84
C GLY A 232 -23.55 9.78 20.04
N HIS A 233 -23.62 9.70 18.71
CA HIS A 233 -24.15 10.75 17.82
C HIS A 233 -25.04 10.21 16.68
N PHE A 234 -25.69 9.05 16.87
CA PHE A 234 -26.70 8.57 15.91
C PHE A 234 -27.75 9.67 15.65
N PRO A 235 -27.96 10.12 14.40
CA PRO A 235 -28.94 11.14 14.09
C PRO A 235 -30.35 10.64 14.39
N ARG A 236 -31.15 11.50 15.00
CA ARG A 236 -32.60 11.32 15.17
C ARG A 236 -33.25 11.19 13.78
N THR A 237 -33.52 9.99 13.31
CA THR A 237 -34.48 9.77 12.23
C THR A 237 -35.54 8.77 12.65
N ASN A 238 -36.78 9.27 12.58
CA ASN A 238 -38.07 8.58 12.60
C ASN A 238 -38.60 8.03 13.94
N ALA A 239 -39.16 8.96 14.72
CA ALA A 239 -40.35 8.71 15.53
C ALA A 239 -41.23 9.98 15.61
N LYS A 240 -41.78 10.40 14.46
CA LYS A 240 -42.96 11.26 14.40
C LYS A 240 -43.87 10.72 13.30
N ASN A 241 -44.82 9.87 13.70
CA ASN A 241 -46.24 10.00 13.41
C ASN A 241 -46.96 8.75 13.91
N GLY A 242 -47.49 8.88 15.13
CA GLY A 242 -48.46 7.98 15.71
C GLY A 242 -49.26 8.80 16.70
N LYS A 243 -50.31 9.49 16.22
CA LYS A 243 -51.43 9.98 17.02
C LYS A 243 -52.70 10.00 16.17
N ALA A 244 -53.67 9.22 16.63
CA ALA A 244 -55.12 9.42 16.62
C ALA A 244 -55.78 9.80 15.28
N GLU A 245 -56.52 8.86 14.69
CA GLU A 245 -57.95 8.59 14.99
C GLU A 245 -58.20 7.07 14.92
#